data_AF-A0A522LDS1-F1
#
_entry.id   AF-A0A522LDS1-F1
#
_cell.length_a   1.000
_cell.length_b   1.000
_cell.length_c   1.000
_cell.angle_alpha   90.00
_cell.angle_beta   90.00
_cell.angle_gamma   90.00
#
_symmetry.space_group_name_H-M   'P 1'
#
loop_
_entity.id
_entity.type
_entity.pdbx_description
1 polymer ?
#
loop_
_entity_poly.entity_id
_entity_poly.type
_entity_poly.pdbx_seq_one_letter_code
_entity_poly.pdbx_strand_id
1 'polypeptide(L)'
;MKSDWIMVANATQARLLGRERGGPMVVLQNFAHPQGRAKVSDLAEGRAGQEKTDHDFSSAAFQPHVNAKQKEHTRFARELADYLEQQAQPGSFRSLAIFASSPFLGELKAQLGAATSRLLSG
;
A
#
# COMPACT_ATOMS: atom_id res chain seq x y z
N MET A 1 22.58 14.65 -13.99
CA MET A 1 21.56 15.66 -13.61
C MET A 1 20.49 14.94 -12.79
N LYS A 2 19.86 15.55 -11.78
CA LYS A 2 18.85 14.85 -10.98
C LYS A 2 17.54 14.68 -11.76
N SER A 3 16.97 13.48 -11.73
CA SER A 3 15.76 13.10 -12.48
C SER A 3 14.50 13.52 -11.74
N ASP A 4 13.43 13.81 -12.48
CA ASP A 4 12.08 14.01 -11.94
C ASP A 4 11.38 12.64 -11.87
N TRP A 5 10.74 12.33 -10.75
CA TRP A 5 10.08 11.06 -10.52
C TRP A 5 8.56 11.23 -10.50
N ILE A 6 7.86 10.23 -11.02
CA ILE A 6 6.41 10.19 -11.05
C ILE A 6 5.98 8.84 -10.53
N MET A 7 5.16 8.82 -9.48
CA MET A 7 4.57 7.60 -8.96
C MET A 7 3.09 7.55 -9.32
N VAL A 8 2.68 6.48 -10.00
CA VAL A 8 1.28 6.17 -10.29
C VAL A 8 0.89 4.98 -9.44
N ALA A 9 -0.06 5.14 -8.52
CA ALA A 9 -0.39 4.11 -7.53
C ALA A 9 -1.88 3.95 -7.26
N ASN A 10 -2.28 2.77 -6.81
CA ASN A 10 -3.58 2.51 -6.22
C ASN A 10 -3.41 1.53 -5.04
N ALA A 11 -4.51 1.05 -4.47
CA ALA A 11 -4.48 0.16 -3.31
C ALA A 11 -3.87 -1.24 -3.54
N THR A 12 -3.47 -1.60 -4.77
CA THR A 12 -2.94 -2.94 -5.12
C THR A 12 -1.66 -2.92 -5.93
N GLN A 13 -1.34 -1.82 -6.61
CA GLN A 13 -0.18 -1.70 -7.48
C GLN A 13 0.34 -0.28 -7.49
N ALA A 14 1.63 -0.13 -7.71
CA ALA A 14 2.26 1.15 -8.00
C ALA A 14 3.33 1.01 -9.07
N ARG A 15 3.54 2.06 -9.84
CA ARG A 15 4.64 2.18 -10.80
C ARG A 15 5.38 3.47 -10.54
N LEU A 16 6.68 3.35 -10.43
CA LEU A 16 7.59 4.48 -10.32
C LEU A 16 8.24 4.71 -11.67
N LEU A 17 8.10 5.92 -12.17
CA LEU A 17 8.62 6.39 -13.44
C LEU A 17 9.69 7.44 -13.16
N GLY A 18 10.77 7.38 -13.92
CA GLY A 18 11.85 8.35 -13.89
C GLY A 18 11.90 9.09 -15.22
N ARG A 19 12.15 10.39 -15.16
CA ARG A 19 12.40 11.21 -16.34
C ARG A 19 13.61 12.10 -16.11
N GLU A 20 14.61 11.94 -16.97
CA GLU A 20 15.68 12.92 -17.08
C GLU A 20 15.22 14.12 -17.89
N ARG A 21 15.80 15.30 -17.64
CA ARG A 21 15.42 16.54 -18.33
C ARG A 21 15.62 16.39 -19.84
N GLY A 22 14.52 16.48 -20.61
CA GLY A 22 14.54 16.31 -22.06
C GLY A 22 14.59 14.86 -22.55
N GLY A 23 14.64 13.89 -21.62
CA GLY A 23 14.66 12.46 -21.93
C GLY A 23 13.26 11.81 -21.95
N PRO A 24 13.20 10.55 -22.41
CA PRO A 24 11.98 9.74 -22.34
C PRO A 24 11.65 9.41 -20.88
N MET A 25 10.38 9.09 -20.65
CA MET A 25 9.94 8.55 -19.37
C MET A 25 10.21 7.05 -19.36
N VAL A 26 10.88 6.56 -18.31
CA VAL A 26 11.20 5.14 -18.13
C VAL A 26 10.60 4.61 -16.85
N VAL A 27 10.18 3.35 -16.85
CA VAL A 27 9.74 2.68 -15.63
C VAL A 27 10.98 2.31 -14.82
N LEU A 28 11.09 2.85 -13.61
CA LEU A 28 12.16 2.52 -12.66
C LEU A 28 11.81 1.27 -11.86
N GLN A 29 10.57 1.20 -11.37
CA GLN A 29 10.14 0.08 -10.54
C GLN A 29 8.62 -0.14 -10.60
N ASN A 30 8.21 -1.41 -10.45
CA ASN A 30 6.82 -1.81 -10.28
C ASN A 30 6.65 -2.44 -8.89
N PHE A 31 5.56 -2.10 -8.22
CA PHE A 31 5.17 -2.63 -6.93
C PHE A 31 3.81 -3.31 -7.10
N ALA A 32 3.68 -4.51 -6.55
CA ALA A 32 2.43 -5.26 -6.51
C ALA A 32 2.15 -5.69 -5.08
N HIS A 33 0.95 -5.41 -4.60
CA HIS A 33 0.47 -5.78 -3.28
C HIS A 33 -0.75 -6.69 -3.43
N PRO A 34 -0.56 -8.02 -3.42
CA PRO A 34 -1.66 -8.97 -3.55
C PRO A 34 -2.55 -8.90 -2.30
N GLN A 35 -3.79 -8.43 -2.46
CA GLN A 35 -4.80 -8.29 -1.39
C GLN A 35 -5.22 -9.61 -0.70
N GLY A 36 -4.61 -10.74 -1.04
CA GLY A 36 -5.20 -12.08 -0.91
C GLY A 36 -4.60 -13.02 0.13
N ARG A 37 -3.49 -12.69 0.83
CA ARG A 37 -2.95 -13.62 1.85
C ARG A 37 -3.77 -13.69 3.15
N ALA A 38 -4.90 -12.98 3.24
CA ALA A 38 -5.84 -13.10 4.35
C ALA A 38 -6.86 -14.25 4.18
N LYS A 39 -6.74 -15.09 3.14
CA LYS A 39 -7.63 -16.25 2.96
C LYS A 39 -6.80 -17.48 2.62
N VAL A 40 -6.66 -18.38 3.60
CA VAL A 40 -6.51 -19.86 3.54
C VAL A 40 -5.77 -20.30 4.81
N SER A 41 -6.41 -20.26 5.98
CA SER A 41 -5.98 -21.06 7.14
C SER A 41 -7.09 -21.32 8.17
N ASP A 42 -8.21 -20.62 8.10
CA ASP A 42 -9.36 -20.92 8.96
C ASP A 42 -10.52 -21.41 8.09
N LEU A 43 -10.59 -22.73 7.90
CA LEU A 43 -11.75 -23.54 7.48
C LEU A 43 -11.25 -24.94 7.05
N ALA A 44 -10.60 -25.64 7.97
CA ALA A 44 -10.36 -27.08 7.85
C ALA A 44 -10.23 -27.74 9.22
N GLU A 45 -11.17 -27.48 10.13
CA GLU A 45 -11.45 -28.40 11.24
C GLU A 45 -12.84 -29.00 11.06
N GLY A 46 -12.95 -29.82 10.02
CA GLY A 46 -13.92 -30.90 10.02
C GLY A 46 -13.44 -31.97 10.99
N ARG A 47 -13.86 -31.91 12.26
CA ARG A 47 -13.92 -33.10 13.10
C ARG A 47 -15.31 -33.22 13.72
N ALA A 48 -15.87 -34.39 13.46
CA ALA A 48 -17.22 -34.79 13.74
C ALA A 48 -17.48 -34.96 15.24
N GLY A 49 -18.74 -34.72 15.61
CA GLY A 49 -19.46 -35.45 16.65
C GLY A 49 -19.13 -35.10 18.10
N GLN A 50 -19.91 -34.21 18.70
CA GLN A 50 -20.54 -34.47 20.00
C GLN A 50 -21.59 -33.40 20.34
N GLU A 51 -22.84 -33.82 20.22
CA GLU A 51 -24.01 -33.40 20.98
C GLU A 51 -23.73 -32.86 22.41
N LYS A 52 -24.18 -31.63 22.69
CA LYS A 52 -24.89 -31.23 23.92
C LYS A 52 -25.43 -29.79 23.84
N THR A 53 -26.59 -29.64 24.46
CA THR A 53 -27.54 -28.53 24.47
C THR A 53 -27.07 -27.30 25.25
N ASP A 54 -27.79 -26.20 25.02
CA ASP A 54 -28.02 -25.03 25.86
C ASP A 54 -27.28 -23.72 25.53
N HIS A 55 -28.12 -22.71 25.25
CA HIS A 55 -27.96 -21.27 25.47
C HIS A 55 -26.56 -20.67 25.24
N ASP A 56 -26.41 -19.92 24.14
CA ASP A 56 -26.29 -18.45 24.20
C ASP A 56 -26.15 -17.88 22.79
N PHE A 57 -26.88 -16.80 22.54
CA PHE A 57 -26.93 -16.11 21.26
C PHE A 57 -25.56 -15.50 20.90
N SER A 58 -24.95 -16.04 19.86
CA SER A 58 -24.10 -15.38 18.85
C SER A 58 -23.54 -14.00 19.22
N SER A 59 -22.29 -13.98 19.68
CA SER A 59 -21.39 -12.83 19.49
C SER A 59 -19.99 -13.33 19.18
N ALA A 60 -19.87 -14.11 18.11
CA ALA A 60 -18.60 -14.59 17.58
C ALA A 60 -18.59 -14.53 16.05
N ALA A 61 -18.89 -13.38 15.46
CA ALA A 61 -18.65 -13.12 14.04
C ALA A 61 -18.75 -11.62 13.80
N PHE A 62 -18.01 -11.10 12.81
CA PHE A 62 -17.89 -9.68 12.45
C PHE A 62 -16.82 -8.87 13.20
N GLN A 63 -15.58 -9.37 13.25
CA GLN A 63 -14.47 -8.44 12.98
C GLN A 63 -14.51 -8.13 11.48
N PRO A 64 -14.84 -6.89 11.08
CA PRO A 64 -15.33 -6.62 9.74
C PRO A 64 -14.19 -6.70 8.74
N HIS A 65 -14.40 -7.46 7.67
CA HIS A 65 -13.53 -7.61 6.50
C HIS A 65 -12.96 -6.26 5.98
N VAL A 66 -13.71 -5.17 6.20
CA VAL A 66 -13.32 -3.78 5.90
C VAL A 66 -12.05 -3.35 6.65
N ASN A 67 -11.88 -3.73 7.93
CA ASN A 67 -10.74 -3.33 8.75
C ASN A 67 -9.44 -4.01 8.28
N ALA A 68 -9.51 -5.29 7.91
CA ALA A 68 -8.36 -6.01 7.34
C ALA A 68 -7.92 -5.40 6.00
N LYS A 69 -8.88 -5.11 5.11
CA LYS A 69 -8.58 -4.50 3.80
C LYS A 69 -7.98 -3.09 3.95
N GLN A 70 -8.50 -2.27 4.86
CA GLN A 70 -7.98 -0.94 5.12
C GLN A 70 -6.55 -0.99 5.70
N LYS A 71 -6.30 -1.89 6.65
CA LYS A 71 -4.95 -2.10 7.22
C LYS A 71 -3.93 -2.50 6.16
N GLU A 72 -4.30 -3.36 5.22
CA GLU A 72 -3.42 -3.76 4.12
C GLU A 72 -3.13 -2.59 3.16
N HIS A 73 -4.10 -1.71 2.89
CA HIS A 73 -3.88 -0.51 2.07
C HIS A 73 -2.93 0.47 2.74
N THR A 74 -3.12 0.72 4.04
CA THR A 74 -2.20 1.55 4.82
C THR A 74 -0.80 0.94 4.87
N ARG A 75 -0.69 -0.40 4.95
CA ARG A 75 0.60 -1.09 4.89
C ARG A 75 1.28 -0.87 3.54
N PHE A 76 0.57 -1.03 2.43
CA PHE A 76 1.14 -0.79 1.10
C PHE A 76 1.55 0.68 0.90
N ALA A 77 0.72 1.62 1.37
CA ALA A 77 1.06 3.04 1.37
C ALA A 77 2.36 3.31 2.13
N ARG A 78 2.55 2.69 3.29
CA ARG A 78 3.79 2.79 4.07
C ARG A 78 4.99 2.18 3.35
N GLU A 79 4.85 1.01 2.73
CA GLU A 79 5.94 0.38 1.96
C GLU A 79 6.44 1.30 0.82
N LEU A 80 5.52 1.95 0.11
CA LEU A 80 5.87 2.93 -0.93
C LEU A 80 6.54 4.18 -0.35
N ALA A 81 6.03 4.70 0.76
CA ALA A 81 6.58 5.87 1.41
C ALA A 81 8.00 5.63 1.95
N ASP A 82 8.23 4.49 2.60
CA ASP A 82 9.55 4.08 3.11
C ASP A 82 10.55 3.95 1.96
N TYR A 83 10.14 3.34 0.83
CA TYR A 83 10.99 3.24 -0.36
C TYR A 83 11.38 4.63 -0.88
N LEU A 84 10.42 5.53 -1.01
CA LEU A 84 10.68 6.89 -1.49
C LEU A 84 11.59 7.67 -0.55
N GLU A 85 11.42 7.53 0.75
CA GLU A 85 12.25 8.22 1.74
C GLU A 85 13.70 7.76 1.67
N GLN A 86 13.93 6.45 1.49
CA GLN A 86 15.28 5.90 1.29
C GLN A 86 15.94 6.43 0.02
N GLN A 87 15.17 6.81 -1.01
CA GLN A 87 15.69 7.41 -2.23
C GLN A 87 15.80 8.94 -2.15
N ALA A 88 14.95 9.58 -1.34
CA ALA A 88 14.95 11.02 -1.13
C ALA A 88 16.16 11.48 -0.30
N GLN A 89 16.54 10.72 0.74
CA GLN A 89 17.67 11.03 1.62
C GLN A 89 19.02 11.18 0.89
N PRO A 90 19.45 10.27 -0.01
CA PRO A 90 20.65 10.46 -0.81
C PRO A 90 20.45 11.47 -1.95
N GLY A 91 19.22 11.96 -2.17
CA GLY A 91 18.89 12.91 -3.22
C GLY A 91 18.87 12.29 -4.62
N SER A 92 18.41 11.04 -4.76
CA SER A 92 18.32 10.29 -6.02
C SER A 92 17.42 10.97 -7.07
N PHE A 93 16.50 11.82 -6.64
CA PHE A 93 15.59 12.57 -7.52
C PHE A 93 15.46 14.03 -7.10
N ARG A 94 14.99 14.87 -8.02
CA ARG A 94 14.78 16.31 -7.82
C ARG A 94 13.37 16.63 -7.36
N SER A 95 12.40 15.96 -7.94
CA SER A 95 10.98 16.17 -7.68
C SER A 95 10.21 14.87 -7.74
N LEU A 96 9.09 14.80 -7.02
CA LEU A 96 8.18 13.67 -7.03
C LEU A 96 6.75 14.14 -7.26
N ALA A 97 6.12 13.68 -8.34
CA ALA A 97 4.68 13.79 -8.54
C ALA A 97 4.01 12.46 -8.17
N ILE A 98 2.88 12.52 -7.45
CA ILE A 98 2.12 11.33 -7.06
C ILE A 98 0.71 11.41 -7.64
N PHE A 99 0.36 10.41 -8.45
CA PHE A 99 -0.97 10.19 -8.99
C PHE A 99 -1.53 8.91 -8.40
N ALA A 100 -2.58 9.02 -7.59
CA ALA A 100 -3.21 7.85 -7.01
C ALA A 100 -4.72 7.97 -6.87
N SER A 101 -5.40 6.82 -6.83
CA SER A 101 -6.84 6.76 -6.57
C SER A 101 -7.18 7.26 -5.17
N SER A 102 -8.31 7.95 -5.00
CA SER A 102 -8.88 8.22 -3.68
C SER A 102 -9.49 6.93 -3.09
N PRO A 103 -9.34 6.62 -1.79
CA PRO A 103 -8.68 7.41 -0.74
C PRO A 103 -7.16 7.17 -0.60
N PHE A 104 -6.58 6.23 -1.36
CA PHE A 104 -5.19 5.79 -1.24
C PHE A 104 -4.16 6.93 -1.35
N LEU A 105 -4.40 7.96 -2.17
CA LEU A 105 -3.53 9.13 -2.23
C LEU A 105 -3.35 9.82 -0.86
N GLY A 106 -4.43 9.93 -0.08
CA GLY A 106 -4.39 10.52 1.25
C GLY A 106 -3.62 9.63 2.22
N GLU A 107 -3.87 8.32 2.18
CA GLU A 107 -3.14 7.34 3.00
C GLU A 107 -1.64 7.37 2.70
N LEU A 108 -1.27 7.37 1.43
CA LEU A 108 0.12 7.44 0.99
C LEU A 108 0.79 8.74 1.43
N LYS A 109 0.16 9.89 1.21
CA LYS A 109 0.68 11.20 1.64
C LYS A 109 0.89 11.27 3.15
N ALA A 110 0.00 10.66 3.94
CA ALA A 110 0.12 10.63 5.40
C ALA A 110 1.30 9.78 5.90
N GLN A 111 1.82 8.85 5.09
CA GLN A 111 2.97 8.02 5.43
C GLN A 111 4.32 8.59 4.93
N LEU A 112 4.32 9.65 4.11
CA LEU A 112 5.56 10.19 3.54
C LEU A 112 6.46 10.79 4.63
N GLY A 113 7.75 10.45 4.54
CA GLY A 113 8.78 11.06 5.37
C GLY A 113 9.06 12.52 5.01
N ALA A 114 9.86 13.18 5.85
CA ALA A 114 10.15 14.60 5.72
C ALA A 114 10.97 14.94 4.46
N ALA A 115 11.92 14.07 4.07
CA ALA A 115 12.73 14.30 2.88
C ALA A 115 11.88 14.18 1.61
N THR A 116 11.05 13.14 1.52
CA THR A 116 10.16 12.93 0.38
C THR A 116 9.11 14.03 0.26
N SER A 117 8.50 14.43 1.38
CA SER A 117 7.47 15.46 1.41
C SER A 117 7.97 16.82 0.88
N ARG A 118 9.24 17.15 1.13
CA ARG A 118 9.88 18.37 0.63
C ARG A 118 10.10 18.37 -0.89
N LEU A 119 10.18 17.19 -1.49
CA LEU A 119 10.42 17.01 -2.93
C LEU A 119 9.12 16.84 -3.71
N LEU A 120 7.97 16.82 -3.05
CA LEU A 120 6.68 16.74 -3.72
C LEU A 120 6.49 17.93 -4.66
N SER A 121 6.12 17.63 -5.90
CA SER A 121 5.73 18.60 -6.90
C SER A 121 4.26 18.38 -7.23
N GLY A 122 3.45 19.37 -6.87
CA GLY A 122 2.00 19.36 -6.99
C GLY A 122 1.44 20.66 -6.45
#